data_AF-A0A660S8Q0-F1
#
_entry.id   AF-A0A660S8Q0-F1
#
_cell.length_a   1.000
_cell.length_b   1.000
_cell.length_c   1.000
_cell.angle_alpha   90.00
_cell.angle_beta   90.00
_cell.angle_gamma   90.00
#
_symmetry.space_group_name_H-M   'P 1'
#
loop_
_entity.id
_entity.type
_entity.pdbx_description
1 polymer ?
#
loop_
_entity_poly.entity_id
_entity_poly.type
_entity_poly.pdbx_seq_one_letter_code
_entity_poly.pdbx_strand_id
1 'polypeptide(L)'
;NGLAYLGYPFGLRGNRDRCAITPGQRFSLGFTIVRENELAFEDQFSIVASLWCFSVLGSCGTRARRGFGSFQPESMTIEGEGAEEWQEIFNKLPVLDQINSPSALKTAVSEALRKIESHLGRFPEDIAQPHLYSGFQIKILNPHSDWESALNEAGLRLQTFRQRKEPDYSLVKKLLNSPRHGMSSPERVTFGLPLNFRFSRVREAAFYPQRISREQEKPPERLASFLFIKVFKLGEPFYPAFFLMRGAVPGIHVPIRCEINHRSYYLKRAEKNLLEEFFESL
;
A
#
# COMPACT_ATOMS: atom_id res chain seq x y z
N ASN A 1 -10.85 17.96 4.51
CA ASN A 1 -11.56 16.71 4.85
C ASN A 1 -10.75 15.55 4.28
N GLY A 2 -10.11 14.78 5.16
CA GLY A 2 -9.18 13.70 4.80
C GLY A 2 -9.90 12.45 4.29
N LEU A 3 -11.06 12.11 4.85
CA LEU A 3 -11.89 10.99 4.38
C LEU A 3 -12.30 11.18 2.91
N ALA A 4 -12.81 12.36 2.56
CA ALA A 4 -13.18 12.68 1.18
C ALA A 4 -11.97 12.65 0.23
N TYR A 5 -10.78 13.00 0.72
CA TYR A 5 -9.54 12.91 -0.05
C TYR A 5 -9.13 11.46 -0.32
N LEU A 6 -9.11 10.62 0.72
CA LEU A 6 -8.77 9.20 0.60
C LEU A 6 -9.84 8.41 -0.16
N GLY A 7 -11.11 8.80 -0.04
CA GLY A 7 -12.27 8.20 -0.67
C GLY A 7 -12.76 8.89 -1.94
N TYR A 8 -11.97 9.80 -2.53
CA TYR A 8 -12.40 10.66 -3.66
C TYR A 8 -13.28 9.97 -4.73
N PRO A 9 -12.95 8.76 -5.24
CA PRO A 9 -13.76 8.11 -6.26
C PRO A 9 -15.20 7.79 -5.83
N PHE A 10 -15.47 7.62 -4.53
CA PHE A 10 -16.80 7.27 -4.02
C PHE A 10 -17.82 8.42 -4.20
N GLY A 11 -17.36 9.67 -4.21
CA GLY A 11 -18.24 10.83 -4.43
C GLY A 11 -18.58 11.13 -5.90
N LEU A 12 -17.93 10.44 -6.85
CA LEU A 12 -18.11 10.64 -8.28
C LEU A 12 -19.46 10.09 -8.77
N ARG A 13 -20.04 10.73 -9.80
CA ARG A 13 -21.30 10.31 -10.43
C ARG A 13 -21.20 8.85 -10.88
N GLY A 14 -22.21 8.04 -10.53
CA GLY A 14 -22.23 6.59 -10.79
C GLY A 14 -21.69 5.72 -9.67
N ASN A 15 -20.96 6.29 -8.69
CA ASN A 15 -20.49 5.55 -7.50
C ASN A 15 -21.30 5.86 -6.22
N ARG A 16 -22.20 6.85 -6.25
CA ARG A 16 -22.95 7.30 -5.07
C ARG A 16 -23.96 6.26 -4.58
N ASP A 17 -24.48 5.46 -5.49
CA ASP A 17 -25.50 4.44 -5.20
C ASP A 17 -24.87 3.06 -4.91
N ARG A 18 -23.54 2.99 -4.76
CA ARG A 18 -22.85 1.73 -4.48
C ARG A 18 -23.04 1.33 -3.02
N CYS A 19 -23.54 0.12 -2.81
CA CYS A 19 -23.53 -0.51 -1.50
C CYS A 19 -22.10 -0.90 -1.08
N ALA A 20 -21.88 -0.92 0.23
CA ALA A 20 -20.64 -1.40 0.85
C ALA A 20 -20.97 -2.17 2.13
N ILE A 21 -20.05 -3.05 2.53
CA ILE A 21 -20.11 -3.70 3.84
C ILE A 21 -19.83 -2.61 4.89
N THR A 22 -20.74 -2.43 5.84
CA THR A 22 -20.59 -1.43 6.91
C THR A 22 -19.55 -1.89 7.95
N PRO A 23 -18.89 -0.97 8.67
CA PRO A 23 -18.03 -1.34 9.80
C PRO A 23 -18.77 -2.22 10.83
N GLY A 24 -18.04 -3.13 11.49
CA GLY A 24 -18.58 -4.04 12.52
C GLY A 24 -19.15 -5.36 11.99
N GLN A 25 -19.20 -5.55 10.67
CA GLN A 25 -19.60 -6.82 10.07
C GLN A 25 -18.49 -7.87 10.19
N ARG A 26 -18.89 -9.14 10.35
CA ARG A 26 -18.00 -10.30 10.39
C ARG A 26 -18.18 -11.15 9.13
N PHE A 27 -17.12 -11.82 8.71
CA PHE A 27 -17.14 -12.75 7.59
C PHE A 27 -16.20 -13.92 7.85
N SER A 28 -16.48 -15.04 7.23
CA SER A 28 -15.62 -16.24 7.25
C SER A 28 -14.98 -16.43 5.88
N LEU A 29 -13.76 -16.97 5.86
CA LEU A 29 -13.05 -17.36 4.64
C LEU A 29 -12.97 -18.89 4.60
N GLY A 30 -13.43 -19.49 3.51
CA GLY A 30 -13.32 -20.92 3.26
C GLY A 30 -12.26 -21.20 2.21
N PHE A 31 -11.39 -22.18 2.46
CA PHE A 31 -10.36 -22.63 1.53
C PHE A 31 -10.57 -24.12 1.24
N THR A 32 -10.37 -24.51 -0.02
CA THR A 32 -10.33 -25.92 -0.42
C THR A 32 -8.97 -26.18 -1.03
N ILE A 33 -8.16 -27.00 -0.35
CA ILE A 33 -6.80 -27.34 -0.79
C ILE A 33 -6.84 -28.72 -1.42
N VAL A 34 -6.60 -28.77 -2.72
CA VAL A 34 -6.55 -30.02 -3.46
C VAL A 34 -5.20 -30.68 -3.19
N ARG A 35 -5.21 -31.98 -2.86
CA ARG A 35 -3.99 -32.76 -2.52
C ARG A 35 -3.22 -32.17 -1.34
N GLU A 36 -3.94 -31.79 -0.29
CA GLU A 36 -3.37 -31.27 0.94
C GLU A 36 -2.22 -32.13 1.51
N ASN A 37 -2.38 -33.46 1.47
CA ASN A 37 -1.37 -34.42 1.95
C ASN A 37 -0.06 -34.43 1.12
N GLU A 38 -0.05 -33.79 -0.06
CA GLU A 38 1.15 -33.65 -0.89
C GLU A 38 1.88 -32.32 -0.62
N LEU A 39 1.31 -31.41 0.18
CA LEU A 39 1.96 -30.14 0.49
C LEU A 39 3.15 -30.33 1.43
N ALA A 40 4.29 -29.75 1.06
CA ALA A 40 5.40 -29.59 1.97
C ALA A 40 5.03 -28.59 3.07
N PHE A 41 5.72 -28.68 4.21
CA PHE A 41 5.50 -27.76 5.33
C PHE A 41 5.69 -26.29 4.91
N GLU A 42 6.66 -26.00 4.05
CA GLU A 42 6.95 -24.66 3.55
C GLU A 42 5.78 -24.07 2.75
N ASP A 43 5.06 -24.89 2.00
CA ASP A 43 3.88 -24.47 1.24
C ASP A 43 2.70 -24.20 2.17
N GLN A 44 2.46 -25.10 3.14
CA GLN A 44 1.43 -24.92 4.17
C GLN A 44 1.70 -23.64 5.00
N PHE A 45 2.95 -23.46 5.42
CA PHE A 45 3.37 -22.29 6.16
C PHE A 45 3.27 -21.00 5.32
N SER A 46 3.55 -21.06 4.01
CA SER A 46 3.36 -19.93 3.10
C SER A 46 1.90 -19.49 2.99
N ILE A 47 0.95 -20.45 2.96
CA ILE A 47 -0.48 -20.18 2.96
C ILE A 47 -0.87 -19.48 4.27
N VAL A 48 -0.50 -20.08 5.41
CA VAL A 48 -0.77 -19.54 6.75
C VAL A 48 -0.17 -18.14 6.94
N ALA A 49 1.09 -17.94 6.55
CA ALA A 49 1.77 -16.65 6.61
C ALA A 49 1.11 -15.59 5.73
N SER A 50 0.62 -15.99 4.55
CA SER A 50 -0.13 -15.10 3.66
C SER A 50 -1.45 -14.65 4.30
N LEU A 51 -2.18 -15.58 4.95
CA LEU A 51 -3.41 -15.27 5.68
C LEU A 51 -3.16 -14.36 6.87
N TRP A 52 -2.10 -14.62 7.64
CA TRP A 52 -1.72 -13.77 8.77
C TRP A 52 -1.35 -12.36 8.29
N CYS A 53 -0.49 -12.24 7.27
CA CYS A 53 -0.12 -10.95 6.69
C CYS A 53 -1.33 -10.19 6.14
N PHE A 54 -2.23 -10.88 5.42
CA PHE A 54 -3.47 -10.29 4.92
C PHE A 54 -4.35 -9.78 6.06
N SER A 55 -4.46 -10.55 7.16
CA SER A 55 -5.31 -10.22 8.30
C SER A 55 -4.77 -9.04 9.12
N VAL A 56 -3.46 -9.02 9.37
CA VAL A 56 -2.82 -7.97 10.17
C VAL A 56 -2.53 -6.73 9.34
N LEU A 57 -1.90 -6.87 8.17
CA LEU A 57 -1.37 -5.75 7.38
C LEU A 57 -2.25 -5.37 6.17
N GLY A 58 -3.11 -6.30 5.73
CA GLY A 58 -3.95 -6.13 4.55
C GLY A 58 -5.24 -5.34 4.79
N SER A 59 -5.97 -5.12 3.71
CA SER A 59 -7.31 -4.55 3.63
C SER A 59 -7.95 -5.01 2.32
N CYS A 60 -9.28 -5.02 2.22
CA CYS A 60 -9.98 -5.54 1.05
C CYS A 60 -10.85 -4.47 0.36
N GLY A 61 -11.03 -4.60 -0.94
CA GLY A 61 -11.96 -3.77 -1.71
C GLY A 61 -11.40 -2.47 -2.28
N THR A 62 -12.32 -1.61 -2.71
CA THR A 62 -11.95 -0.36 -3.41
C THR A 62 -11.28 0.60 -2.43
N ARG A 63 -10.11 1.14 -2.81
CA ARG A 63 -9.28 2.00 -1.95
C ARG A 63 -8.72 1.31 -0.69
N ALA A 64 -8.56 -0.02 -0.71
CA ALA A 64 -7.91 -0.79 0.36
C ALA A 64 -6.59 -0.20 0.87
N ARG A 65 -5.75 0.28 -0.06
CA ARG A 65 -4.43 0.89 0.26
C ARG A 65 -4.53 2.30 0.86
N ARG A 66 -5.74 2.85 0.98
CA ARG A 66 -6.04 4.18 1.52
C ARG A 66 -6.91 4.09 2.77
N GLY A 67 -6.88 2.95 3.48
CA GLY A 67 -7.55 2.73 4.76
C GLY A 67 -9.02 2.29 4.68
N PHE A 68 -9.60 2.15 3.49
CA PHE A 68 -10.96 1.60 3.37
C PHE A 68 -10.93 0.07 3.36
N GLY A 69 -11.99 -0.56 3.87
CA GLY A 69 -12.05 -2.02 3.95
C GLY A 69 -10.93 -2.63 4.79
N SER A 70 -10.42 -1.85 5.76
CA SER A 70 -9.59 -2.38 6.82
C SER A 70 -10.42 -3.33 7.67
N PHE A 71 -9.90 -4.52 7.87
CA PHE A 71 -10.44 -5.52 8.77
C PHE A 71 -9.30 -5.96 9.68
N GLN A 72 -9.67 -6.41 10.86
CA GLN A 72 -8.74 -6.92 11.86
C GLN A 72 -9.41 -8.14 12.48
N PRO A 73 -8.76 -9.30 12.50
CA PRO A 73 -9.30 -10.46 13.19
C PRO A 73 -9.33 -10.16 14.70
N GLU A 74 -10.47 -10.40 15.33
CA GLU A 74 -10.59 -10.42 16.80
C GLU A 74 -10.06 -11.75 17.36
N SER A 75 -10.32 -12.83 16.63
CA SER A 75 -9.76 -14.16 16.80
C SER A 75 -9.76 -14.89 15.45
N MET A 76 -9.00 -15.98 15.34
CA MET A 76 -9.02 -16.86 14.17
C MET A 76 -9.09 -18.31 14.64
N THR A 77 -10.22 -18.95 14.38
CA THR A 77 -10.42 -20.38 14.57
C THR A 77 -10.39 -21.07 13.22
N ILE A 78 -9.61 -22.15 13.12
CA ILE A 78 -9.60 -23.01 11.95
C ILE A 78 -10.56 -24.17 12.22
N GLU A 79 -11.47 -24.40 11.29
CA GLU A 79 -12.48 -25.46 11.36
C GLU A 79 -12.43 -26.30 10.07
N GLY A 80 -12.76 -27.59 10.19
CA GLY A 80 -12.76 -28.52 9.05
C GLY A 80 -11.88 -29.75 9.26
N GLU A 81 -11.68 -30.51 8.18
CA GLU A 81 -10.71 -31.60 8.13
C GLU A 81 -9.28 -31.03 8.23
N GLY A 82 -8.41 -31.67 9.03
CA GLY A 82 -7.03 -31.19 9.26
C GLY A 82 -6.92 -29.94 10.15
N ALA A 83 -8.00 -29.51 10.82
CA ALA A 83 -8.03 -28.24 11.53
C ALA A 83 -6.97 -28.13 12.64
N GLU A 84 -6.67 -29.23 13.35
CA GLU A 84 -5.66 -29.24 14.42
C GLU A 84 -4.27 -28.98 13.86
N GLU A 85 -3.92 -29.63 12.75
CA GLU A 85 -2.65 -29.49 12.05
C GLU A 85 -2.47 -28.07 11.51
N TRP A 86 -3.48 -27.52 10.83
CA TRP A 86 -3.44 -26.14 10.35
C TRP A 86 -3.38 -25.13 11.49
N GLN A 87 -4.09 -25.37 12.59
CA GLN A 87 -4.03 -24.52 13.76
C GLN A 87 -2.65 -24.56 14.40
N GLU A 88 -1.97 -25.71 14.43
CA GLU A 88 -0.59 -25.82 14.92
C GLU A 88 0.36 -24.96 14.07
N ILE A 89 0.24 -25.01 12.74
CA ILE A 89 1.04 -24.20 11.82
C ILE A 89 0.73 -22.72 12.02
N PHE A 90 -0.54 -22.35 12.15
CA PHE A 90 -0.96 -20.98 12.42
C PHE A 90 -0.42 -20.44 13.75
N ASN A 91 -0.41 -21.26 14.79
CA ASN A 91 0.12 -20.92 16.10
C ASN A 91 1.64 -20.72 16.10
N LYS A 92 2.35 -21.06 15.01
CA LYS A 92 3.74 -20.65 14.83
C LYS A 92 3.85 -19.14 14.60
N LEU A 93 2.80 -18.43 14.17
CA LEU A 93 2.80 -16.97 14.04
C LEU A 93 2.23 -16.29 15.30
N PRO A 94 2.48 -14.97 15.50
CA PRO A 94 1.99 -14.26 16.67
C PRO A 94 0.46 -14.30 16.79
N VAL A 95 -0.01 -14.56 18.00
CA VAL A 95 -1.43 -14.68 18.34
C VAL A 95 -2.12 -13.34 18.17
N LEU A 96 -3.19 -13.33 17.37
CA LEU A 96 -3.88 -12.11 16.94
C LEU A 96 -4.55 -11.37 18.11
N ASP A 97 -5.15 -12.11 19.05
CA ASP A 97 -5.86 -11.59 20.22
C ASP A 97 -4.94 -10.81 21.17
N GLN A 98 -3.63 -11.02 21.08
CA GLN A 98 -2.62 -10.31 21.88
C GLN A 98 -2.22 -8.97 21.26
N ILE A 99 -2.65 -8.68 20.03
CA ILE A 99 -2.34 -7.44 19.30
C ILE A 99 -3.33 -6.34 19.70
N ASN A 100 -3.21 -5.86 20.93
CA ASN A 100 -4.14 -4.90 21.55
C ASN A 100 -3.52 -3.52 21.84
N SER A 101 -2.28 -3.29 21.43
CA SER A 101 -1.61 -1.99 21.58
C SER A 101 -0.66 -1.71 20.41
N PRO A 102 -0.29 -0.44 20.15
CA PRO A 102 0.69 -0.12 19.11
C PRO A 102 2.03 -0.82 19.27
N SER A 103 2.48 -1.02 20.52
CA SER A 103 3.72 -1.75 20.82
C SER A 103 3.56 -3.24 20.48
N ALA A 104 2.47 -3.87 20.93
CA ALA A 104 2.17 -5.27 20.62
C ALA A 104 2.06 -5.52 19.11
N LEU A 105 1.44 -4.60 18.36
CA LEU A 105 1.38 -4.69 16.89
C LEU A 105 2.76 -4.66 16.25
N LYS A 106 3.63 -3.73 16.65
CA LYS A 106 5.00 -3.65 16.12
C LYS A 106 5.78 -4.93 16.42
N THR A 107 5.73 -5.40 17.67
CA THR A 107 6.38 -6.65 18.09
C THR A 107 5.87 -7.85 17.30
N ALA A 108 4.55 -8.01 17.17
CA ALA A 108 3.94 -9.10 16.43
C ALA A 108 4.34 -9.08 14.95
N VAL A 109 4.34 -7.91 14.30
CA VAL A 109 4.78 -7.84 12.90
C VAL A 109 6.26 -8.17 12.75
N SER A 110 7.13 -7.63 13.60
CA SER A 110 8.56 -7.97 13.57
C SER A 110 8.80 -9.46 13.81
N GLU A 111 8.10 -10.08 14.76
CA GLU A 111 8.20 -11.50 15.03
C GLU A 111 7.69 -12.35 13.86
N ALA A 112 6.54 -12.02 13.30
CA ALA A 112 5.96 -12.73 12.15
C ALA A 112 6.92 -12.69 10.96
N LEU A 113 7.45 -11.51 10.60
CA LEU A 113 8.39 -11.37 9.49
C LEU A 113 9.68 -12.16 9.73
N ARG A 114 10.21 -12.18 10.95
CA ARG A 114 11.37 -13.00 11.31
C ARG A 114 11.09 -14.49 11.15
N LYS A 115 9.91 -14.96 11.56
CA LYS A 115 9.51 -16.37 11.40
C LYS A 115 9.26 -16.72 9.93
N ILE A 116 8.73 -15.78 9.14
CA ILE A 116 8.57 -15.95 7.70
C ILE A 116 9.92 -16.13 7.02
N GLU A 117 10.88 -15.25 7.31
CA GLU A 117 12.24 -15.34 6.78
C GLU A 117 12.95 -16.63 7.23
N SER A 118 12.75 -17.08 8.47
CA SER A 118 13.42 -18.30 8.97
C SER A 118 12.92 -19.58 8.31
N HIS A 119 11.64 -19.67 7.94
CA HIS A 119 11.06 -20.88 7.35
C HIS A 119 11.09 -20.86 5.81
N LEU A 120 10.94 -19.69 5.18
CA LEU A 120 10.89 -19.57 3.71
C LEU A 120 12.23 -19.13 3.09
N GLY A 121 13.22 -18.84 3.93
CA GLY A 121 14.53 -18.35 3.50
C GLY A 121 14.57 -16.85 3.23
N ARG A 122 15.78 -16.39 2.86
CA ARG A 122 16.01 -14.98 2.51
C ARG A 122 15.51 -14.68 1.11
N PHE A 123 14.71 -13.63 1.02
CA PHE A 123 14.23 -13.11 -0.25
C PHE A 123 15.32 -12.24 -0.91
N PRO A 124 15.35 -12.18 -2.24
CA PRO A 124 16.32 -11.35 -2.96
C PRO A 124 16.31 -9.89 -2.48
N GLU A 125 17.47 -9.24 -2.42
CA GLU A 125 17.57 -7.83 -2.01
C GLU A 125 17.07 -6.88 -3.11
N ASP A 126 17.15 -7.29 -4.38
CA ASP A 126 16.82 -6.49 -5.56
C ASP A 126 15.40 -6.76 -6.11
N ILE A 127 14.41 -6.80 -5.22
CA ILE A 127 13.01 -7.00 -5.62
C ILE A 127 12.39 -5.66 -6.02
N ALA A 128 11.93 -5.55 -7.27
CA ALA A 128 11.27 -4.34 -7.76
C ALA A 128 9.83 -4.20 -7.23
N GLN A 129 9.17 -5.32 -6.94
CA GLN A 129 7.81 -5.42 -6.45
C GLN A 129 7.70 -4.97 -4.99
N PRO A 130 6.55 -4.44 -4.54
CA PRO A 130 6.34 -4.14 -3.12
C PRO A 130 6.49 -5.38 -2.25
N HIS A 131 7.29 -5.30 -1.17
CA HIS A 131 7.52 -6.41 -0.24
C HIS A 131 7.65 -5.96 1.23
N LEU A 132 7.53 -6.92 2.14
CA LEU A 132 7.53 -6.72 3.61
C LEU A 132 8.87 -7.00 4.31
N TYR A 133 9.91 -7.37 3.55
CA TYR A 133 11.25 -7.70 4.11
C TYR A 133 12.04 -6.46 4.57
N SER A 134 13.37 -6.52 4.48
CA SER A 134 14.29 -5.46 4.88
C SER A 134 13.82 -4.07 4.39
N GLY A 135 13.73 -3.14 5.33
CA GLY A 135 13.28 -1.76 5.07
C GLY A 135 11.77 -1.53 5.09
N PHE A 136 10.94 -2.55 5.35
CA PHE A 136 9.53 -2.36 5.68
C PHE A 136 9.38 -1.59 7.00
N GLN A 137 8.51 -0.59 7.01
CA GLN A 137 8.33 0.28 8.17
C GLN A 137 6.86 0.48 8.50
N ILE A 138 6.58 0.62 9.80
CA ILE A 138 5.25 0.92 10.34
C ILE A 138 5.33 2.19 11.19
N LYS A 139 4.47 3.16 10.89
CA LYS A 139 4.18 4.28 11.76
C LYS A 139 2.72 4.25 12.18
N ILE A 140 2.49 4.41 13.49
CA ILE A 140 1.17 4.40 14.12
C ILE A 140 1.02 5.77 14.76
N LEU A 141 -0.06 6.48 14.42
CA LEU A 141 -0.35 7.82 14.92
C LEU A 141 -1.12 7.77 16.24
N ASN A 142 -1.53 8.94 16.73
CA ASN A 142 -2.30 9.06 17.97
C ASN A 142 -3.67 8.37 17.87
N PRO A 143 -4.21 7.89 19.00
CA PRO A 143 -5.51 7.23 19.04
C PRO A 143 -6.66 8.21 18.84
N HIS A 144 -7.79 7.68 18.34
CA HIS A 144 -9.07 8.35 18.23
C HIS A 144 -10.19 7.47 18.82
N SER A 145 -11.31 8.10 19.19
CA SER A 145 -12.51 7.42 19.71
C SER A 145 -13.24 6.60 18.66
N ASP A 146 -13.08 6.95 17.39
CA ASP A 146 -13.81 6.37 16.28
C ASP A 146 -12.91 6.23 15.04
N TRP A 147 -13.26 5.29 14.17
CA TRP A 147 -12.47 4.97 12.98
C TRP A 147 -12.50 6.11 11.93
N GLU A 148 -13.57 6.92 11.89
CA GLU A 148 -13.74 8.01 10.93
C GLU A 148 -12.73 9.12 11.20
N SER A 149 -12.60 9.52 12.45
CA SER A 149 -11.63 10.49 12.95
C SER A 149 -10.19 10.01 12.70
N ALA A 150 -9.89 8.74 12.99
CA ALA A 150 -8.58 8.15 12.71
C ALA A 150 -8.24 8.21 11.21
N LEU A 151 -9.15 7.74 10.34
CA LEU A 151 -8.91 7.74 8.89
C LEU A 151 -8.89 9.16 8.31
N ASN A 152 -9.68 10.08 8.87
CA ASN A 152 -9.66 11.49 8.52
C ASN A 152 -8.30 12.13 8.84
N GLU A 153 -7.70 11.85 10.00
CA GLU A 153 -6.35 12.34 10.31
C GLU A 153 -5.35 11.85 9.26
N ALA A 154 -5.32 10.54 8.98
CA ALA A 154 -4.42 9.96 7.99
C ALA A 154 -4.59 10.63 6.61
N GLY A 155 -5.85 10.89 6.22
CA GLY A 155 -6.18 11.58 4.99
C GLY A 155 -5.73 13.03 4.96
N LEU A 156 -5.87 13.76 6.07
CA LEU A 156 -5.42 15.15 6.19
C LEU A 156 -3.90 15.25 6.12
N ARG A 157 -3.15 14.37 6.80
CA ARG A 157 -1.68 14.32 6.74
C ARG A 157 -1.21 14.19 5.29
N LEU A 158 -1.73 13.19 4.58
CA LEU A 158 -1.36 12.93 3.19
C LEU A 158 -1.83 14.05 2.24
N GLN A 159 -3.05 14.57 2.45
CA GLN A 159 -3.59 15.68 1.67
C GLN A 159 -2.72 16.92 1.80
N THR A 160 -2.43 17.36 3.03
CA THR A 160 -1.61 18.53 3.32
C THR A 160 -0.22 18.40 2.72
N PHE A 161 0.41 17.23 2.87
CA PHE A 161 1.73 16.99 2.27
C PHE A 161 1.69 17.12 0.75
N ARG A 162 0.68 16.52 0.09
CA ARG A 162 0.54 16.58 -1.38
C ARG A 162 0.01 17.91 -1.91
N GLN A 163 -0.49 18.79 -1.06
CA GLN A 163 -0.90 20.14 -1.48
C GLN A 163 0.29 21.08 -1.70
N ARG A 164 1.49 20.71 -1.21
CA ARG A 164 2.74 21.41 -1.55
C ARG A 164 2.87 21.49 -3.07
N LYS A 165 3.00 22.72 -3.59
CA LYS A 165 3.01 22.97 -5.03
C LYS A 165 4.41 22.85 -5.60
N GLU A 166 5.39 23.49 -4.96
CA GLU A 166 6.78 23.46 -5.42
C GLU A 166 7.52 22.23 -4.90
N PRO A 167 8.52 21.71 -5.65
CA PRO A 167 8.96 22.17 -6.97
C PRO A 167 8.11 21.63 -8.14
N ASP A 168 7.22 20.66 -7.90
CA ASP A 168 6.41 19.98 -8.92
C ASP A 168 5.69 20.94 -9.88
N TYR A 169 5.03 21.96 -9.35
CA TYR A 169 4.21 22.89 -10.12
C TYR A 169 5.05 23.63 -11.16
N SER A 170 6.19 24.21 -10.75
CA SER A 170 7.11 24.90 -11.66
C SER A 170 7.74 23.95 -12.67
N LEU A 171 8.16 22.75 -12.24
CA LEU A 171 8.74 21.73 -13.10
C LEU A 171 7.77 21.31 -14.20
N VAL A 172 6.54 20.97 -13.84
CA VAL A 172 5.52 20.52 -14.80
C VAL A 172 5.07 21.67 -15.68
N LYS A 173 4.94 22.90 -15.16
CA LYS A 173 4.62 24.09 -15.98
C LYS A 173 5.70 24.34 -17.04
N LYS A 174 6.97 24.21 -16.68
CA LYS A 174 8.10 24.31 -17.62
C LYS A 174 8.03 23.21 -18.67
N LEU A 175 7.75 21.97 -18.26
CA LEU A 175 7.60 20.83 -19.17
C LEU A 175 6.45 21.04 -20.15
N LEU A 176 5.31 21.59 -19.71
CA LEU A 176 4.17 21.91 -20.58
C LEU A 176 4.44 23.06 -21.55
N ASN A 177 5.30 24.02 -21.21
CA ASN A 177 5.65 25.17 -22.05
C ASN A 177 6.74 24.84 -23.08
N SER A 178 7.69 23.97 -22.72
CA SER A 178 8.81 23.61 -23.59
C SER A 178 9.17 22.13 -23.40
N PRO A 179 8.33 21.21 -23.89
CA PRO A 179 8.53 19.77 -23.69
C PRO A 179 9.81 19.28 -24.36
N ARG A 180 10.68 18.62 -23.60
CA ARG A 180 11.91 17.98 -24.13
C ARG A 180 12.33 16.78 -23.29
N HIS A 181 13.05 15.86 -23.91
CA HIS A 181 13.67 14.73 -23.22
C HIS A 181 14.68 15.20 -22.17
N GLY A 182 14.88 14.39 -21.12
CA GLY A 182 15.89 14.62 -20.10
C GLY A 182 15.57 15.74 -19.11
N MET A 183 14.33 16.24 -19.07
CA MET A 183 13.86 17.10 -17.98
C MET A 183 13.65 16.29 -16.70
N SER A 184 13.76 16.91 -15.53
CA SER A 184 13.53 16.25 -14.23
C SER A 184 12.07 15.82 -14.09
N SER A 185 11.86 14.65 -13.50
CA SER A 185 10.52 14.21 -13.10
C SER A 185 10.01 15.02 -11.91
N PRO A 186 8.71 15.33 -11.83
CA PRO A 186 8.12 15.83 -10.59
C PRO A 186 8.30 14.78 -9.49
N GLU A 187 8.57 15.21 -8.27
CA GLU A 187 8.93 14.31 -7.17
C GLU A 187 7.73 13.48 -6.68
N ARG A 188 6.50 13.98 -6.88
CA ARG A 188 5.26 13.28 -6.49
C ARG A 188 5.00 11.97 -7.23
N VAL A 189 5.72 11.70 -8.33
CA VAL A 189 5.67 10.40 -9.01
C VAL A 189 6.04 9.24 -8.09
N THR A 190 6.83 9.51 -7.03
CA THR A 190 7.22 8.56 -5.98
C THR A 190 6.02 7.92 -5.26
N PHE A 191 4.86 8.59 -5.25
CA PHE A 191 3.64 8.03 -4.69
C PHE A 191 2.83 7.15 -5.65
N GLY A 192 3.43 6.70 -6.75
CA GLY A 192 2.79 5.82 -7.72
C GLY A 192 2.26 6.54 -8.95
N LEU A 193 1.87 5.72 -9.93
CA LEU A 193 1.55 6.09 -11.30
C LEU A 193 0.35 5.27 -11.80
N PRO A 194 -0.45 5.80 -12.74
CA PRO A 194 -0.28 7.08 -13.43
C PRO A 194 -0.58 8.28 -12.52
N LEU A 195 0.09 9.40 -12.80
CA LEU A 195 -0.12 10.67 -12.11
C LEU A 195 -0.42 11.76 -13.13
N ASN A 196 -1.53 12.48 -12.95
CA ASN A 196 -1.93 13.55 -13.86
C ASN A 196 -1.84 14.91 -13.19
N PHE A 197 -1.24 15.86 -13.89
CA PHE A 197 -1.23 17.28 -13.53
C PHE A 197 -2.09 18.05 -14.52
N ARG A 198 -3.12 18.73 -14.01
CA ARG A 198 -4.03 19.56 -14.81
C ARG A 198 -3.88 21.02 -14.42
N PHE A 199 -3.50 21.87 -15.36
CA PHE A 199 -3.37 23.31 -15.18
C PHE A 199 -4.58 24.07 -15.74
N SER A 200 -5.18 23.54 -16.80
CA SER A 200 -6.44 23.99 -17.39
C SER A 200 -7.11 22.83 -18.13
N ARG A 201 -8.31 23.03 -18.68
CA ARG A 201 -9.04 21.99 -19.43
C ARG A 201 -8.26 21.41 -20.61
N VAL A 202 -7.31 22.17 -21.16
CA VAL A 202 -6.54 21.82 -22.37
C VAL A 202 -5.06 21.59 -22.10
N ARG A 203 -4.59 21.79 -20.86
CA ARG A 203 -3.17 21.61 -20.47
C ARG A 203 -3.06 20.58 -19.36
N GLU A 204 -2.79 19.34 -19.78
CA GLU A 204 -2.56 18.19 -18.92
C GLU A 204 -1.20 17.55 -19.24
N ALA A 205 -0.51 17.10 -18.21
CA ALA A 205 0.66 16.24 -18.30
C ALA A 205 0.37 14.96 -17.51
N ALA A 206 0.50 13.81 -18.15
CA ALA A 206 0.29 12.50 -17.54
C ALA A 206 1.62 11.75 -17.41
N PHE A 207 1.91 11.22 -16.24
CA PHE A 207 3.18 10.57 -15.93
C PHE A 207 2.95 9.07 -15.77
N TYR A 208 3.82 8.27 -16.41
CA TYR A 208 3.72 6.81 -16.47
C TYR A 208 5.09 6.17 -16.24
N PRO A 209 5.16 4.93 -15.74
CA PRO A 209 6.42 4.24 -15.59
C PRO A 209 6.98 3.90 -16.97
N GLN A 210 8.29 4.08 -17.15
CA GLN A 210 8.99 3.73 -18.37
C GLN A 210 9.45 2.26 -18.33
N ARG A 211 9.72 1.67 -19.50
CA ARG A 211 10.38 0.37 -19.60
C ARG A 211 11.75 0.41 -18.91
N ILE A 212 12.07 -0.66 -18.20
CA ILE A 212 13.35 -0.83 -17.51
C ILE A 212 14.35 -1.58 -18.42
N SER A 213 13.86 -2.42 -19.34
CA SER A 213 14.67 -3.17 -20.32
C SER A 213 14.11 -3.06 -21.75
N ARG A 214 14.97 -3.23 -22.75
CA ARG A 214 14.59 -3.33 -24.17
C ARG A 214 13.77 -4.58 -24.48
N GLU A 215 13.89 -5.62 -23.65
CA GLU A 215 13.16 -6.89 -23.78
C GLU A 215 11.68 -6.78 -23.39
N GLN A 216 11.31 -5.73 -22.65
CA GLN A 216 9.89 -5.50 -22.35
C GLN A 216 9.17 -5.03 -23.63
N GLU A 217 8.20 -5.80 -24.12
CA GLU A 217 7.45 -5.47 -25.33
C GLU A 217 6.57 -4.22 -25.19
N LYS A 218 6.13 -3.88 -23.97
CA LYS A 218 5.29 -2.71 -23.65
C LYS A 218 5.70 -2.10 -22.31
N PRO A 219 5.72 -0.76 -22.18
CA PRO A 219 5.95 -0.15 -20.88
C PRO A 219 4.80 -0.49 -19.93
N PRO A 220 5.09 -0.64 -18.63
CA PRO A 220 4.02 -0.79 -17.64
C PRO A 220 3.07 0.41 -17.69
N GLU A 221 1.79 0.14 -17.46
CA GLU A 221 0.76 1.20 -17.45
C GLU A 221 0.61 1.85 -16.08
N ARG A 222 0.88 1.09 -15.01
CA ARG A 222 0.66 1.51 -13.63
C ARG A 222 1.79 1.03 -12.74
N LEU A 223 2.13 1.84 -11.75
CA LEU A 223 2.97 1.42 -10.65
C LEU A 223 2.33 1.89 -9.35
N ALA A 224 1.94 0.93 -8.52
CA ALA A 224 1.28 1.19 -7.25
C ALA A 224 2.16 2.04 -6.30
N SER A 225 1.54 2.91 -5.50
CA SER A 225 2.21 3.46 -4.31
C SER A 225 2.58 2.33 -3.35
N PHE A 226 3.75 2.45 -2.72
CA PHE A 226 4.19 1.54 -1.65
C PHE A 226 3.76 2.01 -0.26
N LEU A 227 3.05 3.14 -0.18
CA LEU A 227 2.40 3.60 1.03
C LEU A 227 1.03 2.94 1.15
N PHE A 228 0.83 2.24 2.26
CA PHE A 228 -0.47 1.72 2.66
C PHE A 228 -0.95 2.46 3.90
N ILE A 229 -2.26 2.67 3.98
CA ILE A 229 -2.93 3.24 5.13
C ILE A 229 -3.90 2.19 5.65
N LYS A 230 -3.91 1.97 6.95
CA LYS A 230 -4.86 1.10 7.64
C LYS A 230 -5.30 1.76 8.94
N VAL A 231 -6.54 1.52 9.35
CA VAL A 231 -6.98 1.84 10.72
C VAL A 231 -7.00 0.54 11.52
N PHE A 232 -6.37 0.57 12.69
CA PHE A 232 -6.42 -0.53 13.64
C PHE A 232 -7.31 -0.17 14.81
N LYS A 233 -8.02 -1.17 15.36
CA LYS A 233 -8.62 -1.08 16.68
C LYS A 233 -7.72 -1.85 17.64
N LEU A 234 -7.02 -1.15 18.52
CA LEU A 234 -6.05 -1.76 19.44
C LEU A 234 -6.53 -1.49 20.87
N GLY A 235 -7.19 -2.48 21.46
CA GLY A 235 -8.02 -2.27 22.64
C GLY A 235 -9.32 -1.54 22.25
N GLU A 236 -9.68 -0.50 22.99
CA GLU A 236 -10.83 0.35 22.66
C GLU A 236 -10.56 1.38 21.54
N PRO A 237 -9.43 2.13 21.52
CA PRO A 237 -9.25 3.20 20.56
C PRO A 237 -8.85 2.74 19.15
N PHE A 238 -9.07 3.64 18.19
CA PHE A 238 -8.69 3.49 16.79
C PHE A 238 -7.40 4.24 16.47
N TYR A 239 -6.49 3.58 15.77
CA TYR A 239 -5.18 4.13 15.40
C TYR A 239 -5.03 4.22 13.88
N PRO A 240 -4.76 5.40 13.31
CA PRO A 240 -4.31 5.49 11.94
C PRO A 240 -2.88 4.97 11.85
N ALA A 241 -2.64 4.05 10.92
CA ALA A 241 -1.32 3.51 10.65
C ALA A 241 -0.94 3.67 9.19
N PHE A 242 0.34 3.90 8.97
CA PHE A 242 0.98 3.94 7.67
C PHE A 242 2.01 2.82 7.59
N PHE A 243 1.96 2.08 6.50
CA PHE A 243 2.99 1.11 6.16
C PHE A 243 3.75 1.59 4.93
N LEU A 244 5.07 1.55 5.02
CA LEU A 244 5.94 1.78 3.88
C LEU A 244 6.54 0.44 3.47
N MET A 245 6.08 -0.09 2.34
CA MET A 245 6.68 -1.27 1.73
C MET A 245 7.96 -0.90 0.98
N ARG A 246 8.89 -1.87 0.91
CA ARG A 246 10.10 -1.74 0.12
C ARG A 246 9.87 -2.21 -1.33
N GLY A 247 10.68 -1.70 -2.25
CA GLY A 247 10.70 -2.10 -3.67
C GLY A 247 11.31 -1.01 -4.56
N ALA A 248 11.08 -1.10 -5.87
CA ALA A 248 11.52 -0.08 -6.83
C ALA A 248 10.58 1.14 -6.89
N VAL A 249 10.91 2.18 -6.11
CA VAL A 249 10.12 3.44 -6.05
C VAL A 249 10.10 4.16 -7.42
N PRO A 250 8.92 4.58 -7.93
CA PRO A 250 8.80 5.36 -9.17
C PRO A 250 9.53 6.69 -9.11
N GLY A 251 10.22 7.05 -10.18
CA GLY A 251 10.99 8.29 -10.28
C GLY A 251 12.36 8.22 -9.61
N ILE A 252 12.61 7.23 -8.75
CA ILE A 252 13.90 7.00 -8.11
C ILE A 252 14.60 5.80 -8.75
N HIS A 253 13.97 4.63 -8.66
CA HIS A 253 14.50 3.38 -9.21
C HIS A 253 13.92 3.13 -10.61
N VAL A 254 12.61 3.35 -10.77
CA VAL A 254 11.91 3.17 -12.05
C VAL A 254 11.88 4.49 -12.82
N PRO A 255 12.44 4.56 -14.04
CA PRO A 255 12.38 5.76 -14.86
C PRO A 255 10.96 6.12 -15.26
N ILE A 256 10.72 7.38 -15.60
CA ILE A 256 9.40 7.94 -15.84
C ILE A 256 9.32 8.53 -17.24
N ARG A 257 8.20 8.29 -17.92
CA ARG A 257 7.80 9.05 -19.10
C ARG A 257 6.65 9.99 -18.76
N CYS A 258 6.62 11.12 -19.44
CA CYS A 258 5.50 12.05 -19.44
C CYS A 258 4.84 12.05 -20.81
N GLU A 259 3.52 12.09 -20.84
CA GLU A 259 2.70 12.23 -22.04
C GLU A 259 2.02 13.59 -22.03
N ILE A 260 2.26 14.38 -23.09
CA ILE A 260 1.67 15.69 -23.34
C ILE A 260 1.22 15.73 -24.79
N ASN A 261 -0.05 16.05 -25.06
CA ASN A 261 -0.62 16.12 -26.42
C ASN A 261 -0.30 14.87 -27.27
N HIS A 262 -0.46 13.68 -26.69
CA HIS A 262 -0.16 12.37 -27.30
C HIS A 262 1.31 12.13 -27.70
N ARG A 263 2.24 12.96 -27.21
CA ARG A 263 3.69 12.76 -27.38
C ARG A 263 4.34 12.36 -26.06
N SER A 264 5.29 11.44 -26.14
CA SER A 264 6.01 10.89 -24.99
C SER A 264 7.38 11.54 -24.81
N TYR A 265 7.66 11.97 -23.58
CA TYR A 265 8.91 12.60 -23.16
C TYR A 265 9.52 11.80 -22.01
N TYR A 266 10.68 11.19 -22.25
CA TYR A 266 11.45 10.49 -21.23
C TYR A 266 12.17 11.47 -20.30
N LEU A 267 11.96 11.29 -19.00
CA LEU A 267 12.42 12.20 -17.96
C LEU A 267 13.59 11.60 -17.18
N LYS A 268 14.42 12.49 -16.60
CA LYS A 268 15.39 12.11 -15.57
C LYS A 268 14.64 11.74 -14.29
N ARG A 269 15.36 11.04 -13.39
CA ARG A 269 14.87 10.71 -12.05
C ARG A 269 14.45 11.97 -11.29
N ALA A 270 13.51 11.79 -10.36
CA ALA A 270 13.16 12.82 -9.39
C ALA A 270 14.36 13.12 -8.50
N GLU A 271 14.49 14.38 -8.07
CA GLU A 271 15.60 14.80 -7.20
C GLU A 271 15.47 14.23 -5.79
N LYS A 272 14.24 14.07 -5.30
CA LYS A 272 13.94 13.57 -3.96
C LYS A 272 12.92 12.45 -3.97
N ASN A 273 13.04 11.57 -2.97
CA ASN A 273 12.03 10.59 -2.64
C ASN A 273 10.97 11.18 -1.70
N LEU A 274 9.99 11.92 -2.25
CA LEU A 274 8.92 12.52 -1.43
C LEU A 274 8.07 11.50 -0.67
N LEU A 275 8.03 10.24 -1.11
CA LEU A 275 7.34 9.18 -0.39
C LEU A 275 8.02 8.91 0.96
N GLU A 276 9.35 8.79 0.98
CA GLU A 276 10.13 8.63 2.20
C GLU A 276 10.06 9.89 3.07
N GLU A 277 10.23 11.08 2.48
CA GLU A 277 10.11 12.36 3.23
C GLU A 277 8.74 12.48 3.93
N PHE A 278 7.66 12.14 3.22
CA PHE A 278 6.33 12.10 3.83
C PHE A 278 6.28 11.12 5.00
N PHE A 279 6.76 9.90 4.79
CA PHE A 279 6.73 8.87 5.81
C PHE A 279 7.54 9.28 7.04
N GLU A 280 8.72 9.89 6.86
CA GLU A 280 9.54 10.43 7.95
C GLU A 280 8.85 11.55 8.72
N SER A 281 8.05 12.38 8.05
CA SER A 281 7.31 13.49 8.68
C SER A 281 6.08 13.09 9.51
N LEU A 282 5.65 11.82 9.42
CA LEU A 282 4.52 11.26 10.17
C LEU A 282 4.82 11.10 11.67
#